data_AF-V6DHJ5-F1
#
_entry.id   AF-V6DHJ5-F1
#
_cell.length_a   1.000
_cell.length_b   1.000
_cell.length_c   1.000
_cell.angle_alpha   90.00
_cell.angle_beta   90.00
_cell.angle_gamma   90.00
#
_symmetry.space_group_name_H-M   'P 1'
#
loop_
_entity.id
_entity.type
_entity.pdbx_description
1 polymer ?
#
loop_
_entity_poly.entity_id
_entity_poly.type
_entity_poly.pdbx_seq_one_letter_code
_entity_poly.pdbx_strand_id
1 'polypeptide(L)'
;MNNLLNNYNIIDLTHLLEPSIATYEGTSGFRVKTVLDYDRCTGDTKFRVQKLCLNAGIGTHIDAPNHCFSNQKSVADINLDQLIVPIYCLNMSDEANQNYYLKVDDILEFEKRYEMIKPNSLFVFYSGWSKHWPDTVKYRNQNNNGIMNFPGYTLEAANLLLKRGVAGIAIDTLSPDGSDINFPVHQAILSSSKYIIENIANGDKIPAIGAWAIISPLKMHSTESPVRIFALVNKN
;
A
#
# COMPACT_ATOMS: atom_id res chain seq x y z
N MET A 1 -3.91 34.48 2.17
CA MET A 1 -4.52 33.14 2.28
C MET A 1 -3.51 32.23 2.95
N ASN A 2 -3.81 31.73 4.16
CA ASN A 2 -2.98 30.70 4.80
C ASN A 2 -3.14 29.42 4.00
N ASN A 3 -2.12 29.05 3.24
CA ASN A 3 -2.09 27.77 2.54
C ASN A 3 -1.95 26.68 3.60
N LEU A 4 -2.98 25.84 3.76
CA LEU A 4 -3.02 24.72 4.71
C LEU A 4 -1.73 23.87 4.65
N LEU A 5 -1.18 23.70 3.44
CA LEU A 5 -0.02 22.86 3.20
C LEU A 5 1.31 23.52 3.64
N ASN A 6 1.33 24.81 3.97
CA ASN A 6 2.56 25.46 4.44
C ASN A 6 3.07 24.85 5.75
N ASN A 7 2.17 24.30 6.57
CA ASN A 7 2.49 23.69 7.86
C ASN A 7 2.83 22.19 7.75
N TYR A 8 2.80 21.61 6.54
CA TYR A 8 3.04 20.18 6.35
C TYR A 8 4.16 19.91 5.34
N ASN A 9 4.97 18.89 5.64
CA ASN A 9 5.75 18.15 4.65
C ASN A 9 4.84 17.06 4.08
N ILE A 10 4.77 16.97 2.75
CA ILE A 10 4.00 15.94 2.05
C ILE A 10 4.97 14.89 1.55
N ILE A 11 4.76 13.65 1.97
CA ILE A 11 5.60 12.51 1.59
C ILE A 11 4.77 11.61 0.70
N ASP A 12 5.18 11.47 -0.55
CA ASP A 12 4.54 10.56 -1.49
C ASP A 12 4.95 9.12 -1.17
N LEU A 13 3.98 8.27 -0.87
CA LEU A 13 4.19 6.86 -0.50
C LEU A 13 3.85 5.91 -1.66
N THR A 14 3.79 6.44 -2.87
CA THR A 14 3.34 5.71 -4.06
C THR A 14 4.49 5.54 -5.04
N HIS A 15 4.69 4.31 -5.52
CA HIS A 15 5.61 4.05 -6.61
C HIS A 15 5.07 4.60 -7.94
N LEU A 16 5.97 5.05 -8.81
CA LEU A 16 5.61 5.38 -10.18
C LEU A 16 5.11 4.13 -10.90
N LEU A 17 3.96 4.25 -11.58
CA LEU A 17 3.38 3.16 -12.36
C LEU A 17 3.98 3.15 -13.77
N GLU A 18 4.73 2.11 -14.11
CA GLU A 18 5.36 1.92 -15.42
C GLU A 18 5.14 0.50 -15.95
N PRO A 19 5.21 0.26 -17.27
CA PRO A 19 4.99 -1.09 -17.82
C PRO A 19 5.96 -2.17 -17.32
N SER A 20 7.12 -1.77 -16.78
CA SER A 20 8.18 -2.68 -16.32
C SER A 20 8.15 -2.95 -14.81
N ILE A 21 7.14 -2.47 -14.08
CA ILE A 21 7.10 -2.65 -12.63
C ILE A 21 6.95 -4.12 -12.23
N ALA A 22 7.45 -4.44 -11.04
CA ALA A 22 7.20 -5.71 -10.39
C ALA A 22 5.70 -5.85 -10.04
N THR A 23 5.16 -7.04 -10.23
CA THR A 23 3.79 -7.42 -9.83
C THR A 23 3.77 -8.83 -9.27
N TYR A 24 2.67 -9.19 -8.61
CA TYR A 24 2.43 -10.53 -8.08
C TYR A 24 2.42 -11.63 -9.16
N GLU A 25 2.12 -11.31 -10.42
CA GLU A 25 2.15 -12.26 -11.54
C GLU A 25 3.43 -12.21 -12.39
N GLY A 26 4.32 -11.25 -12.10
CA GLY A 26 5.63 -11.13 -12.76
C GLY A 26 5.55 -10.46 -14.13
N THR A 27 4.33 -10.18 -14.60
CA THR A 27 4.06 -9.31 -15.72
C THR A 27 3.12 -8.20 -15.27
N SER A 28 3.42 -6.95 -15.63
CA SER A 28 2.64 -5.81 -15.11
C SER A 28 1.23 -5.73 -15.69
N GLY A 29 1.05 -6.18 -16.94
CA GLY A 29 -0.18 -5.95 -17.70
C GLY A 29 -0.47 -4.47 -18.01
N PHE A 30 0.32 -3.53 -17.48
CA PHE A 30 0.10 -2.10 -17.61
C PHE A 30 0.49 -1.61 -18.99
N ARG A 31 -0.47 -0.98 -19.67
CA ARG A 31 -0.25 -0.39 -21.00
C ARG A 31 -0.96 0.95 -21.10
N VAL A 32 -0.25 1.91 -21.67
CA VAL A 32 -0.82 3.20 -22.08
C VAL A 32 -0.84 3.23 -23.61
N LYS A 33 -2.04 3.36 -24.18
CA LYS A 33 -2.24 3.50 -25.62
C LYS A 33 -2.65 4.93 -25.95
N THR A 34 -1.86 5.63 -26.76
CA THR A 34 -2.27 6.92 -27.33
C THR A 34 -3.36 6.69 -28.37
N VAL A 35 -4.53 7.30 -28.15
CA VAL A 35 -5.72 7.25 -29.03
C VAL A 35 -5.71 8.43 -30.00
N LEU A 36 -5.35 9.61 -29.50
CA LEU A 36 -5.13 10.82 -30.27
C LEU A 36 -3.80 11.43 -29.80
N ASP A 37 -2.97 11.84 -30.74
CA ASP A 37 -1.71 12.55 -30.46
C ASP A 37 -1.73 13.95 -31.08
N TYR A 38 -0.84 14.81 -30.59
CA TYR A 38 -0.85 16.24 -30.90
C TYR A 38 -0.76 16.54 -32.40
N ASP A 39 0.05 15.78 -33.14
CA ASP A 39 0.27 15.90 -34.59
C ASP A 39 -0.97 15.53 -35.42
N ARG A 40 -1.89 14.75 -34.85
CA ARG A 40 -3.13 14.30 -35.52
C ARG A 40 -4.32 15.22 -35.27
N CYS A 41 -4.14 16.29 -34.48
CA CYS A 41 -5.20 17.25 -34.20
C CYS A 41 -5.36 18.25 -35.36
N THR A 42 -6.58 18.40 -35.87
CA THR A 42 -6.91 19.29 -37.00
C THR A 42 -7.17 20.75 -36.60
N GLY A 43 -7.56 21.02 -35.34
CA GLY A 43 -7.79 22.38 -34.83
C GLY A 43 -6.53 23.04 -34.25
N ASP A 44 -6.62 24.32 -33.91
CA ASP A 44 -5.51 25.10 -33.33
C ASP A 44 -5.07 24.55 -31.96
N THR A 45 -6.01 24.04 -31.17
CA THR A 45 -5.73 23.38 -29.89
C THR A 45 -5.31 21.93 -30.12
N LYS A 46 -4.16 21.55 -29.54
CA LYS A 46 -3.58 20.21 -29.67
C LYS A 46 -3.76 19.42 -28.37
N PHE A 47 -4.16 18.16 -28.49
CA PHE A 47 -4.39 17.27 -27.35
C PHE A 47 -3.67 15.93 -27.53
N ARG A 48 -3.36 15.28 -26.40
CA ARG A 48 -3.04 13.87 -26.35
C ARG A 48 -4.08 13.16 -25.50
N VAL A 49 -4.75 12.16 -26.07
CA VAL A 49 -5.77 11.34 -25.40
C VAL A 49 -5.25 9.93 -25.32
N GLN A 50 -5.30 9.33 -24.13
CA GLN A 50 -4.74 8.01 -23.88
C GLN A 50 -5.78 7.07 -23.24
N LYS A 51 -5.66 5.78 -23.54
CA LYS A 51 -6.37 4.69 -22.88
C LYS A 51 -5.38 3.92 -22.01
N LEU A 52 -5.76 3.64 -20.77
CA LEU A 52 -4.99 2.80 -19.85
C LEU A 52 -5.61 1.39 -19.80
N CYS A 53 -4.75 0.38 -19.70
CA CYS A 53 -5.09 -1.00 -19.40
C CYS A 53 -4.23 -1.41 -18.21
N LEU A 54 -4.86 -1.86 -17.12
CA LEU A 54 -4.17 -2.19 -15.87
C LEU A 54 -4.94 -3.28 -15.11
N ASN A 55 -4.21 -4.06 -14.31
CA ASN A 55 -4.80 -4.89 -13.27
C ASN A 55 -5.22 -4.00 -12.09
N ALA A 56 -6.19 -4.44 -11.29
CA ALA A 56 -6.70 -3.66 -10.17
C ALA A 56 -5.68 -3.58 -9.01
N GLY A 57 -5.07 -4.71 -8.63
CA GLY A 57 -3.95 -4.79 -7.67
C GLY A 57 -2.59 -4.54 -8.32
N ILE A 58 -2.37 -3.33 -8.86
CA ILE A 58 -1.12 -2.98 -9.54
C ILE A 58 -0.38 -1.82 -8.86
N GLY A 59 0.95 -1.93 -8.77
CA GLY A 59 1.77 -0.91 -8.13
C GLY A 59 1.42 -0.77 -6.65
N THR A 60 1.54 0.45 -6.13
CA THR A 60 0.91 0.78 -4.85
C THR A 60 -0.60 0.75 -5.01
N HIS A 61 -1.27 -0.16 -4.33
CA HIS A 61 -2.70 -0.40 -4.47
C HIS A 61 -3.35 -0.71 -3.13
N ILE A 62 -4.68 -0.67 -3.11
CA ILE A 62 -5.51 -1.02 -1.95
C ILE A 62 -6.36 -2.24 -2.26
N ASP A 63 -6.50 -3.12 -1.28
CA ASP A 63 -7.41 -4.27 -1.30
C ASP A 63 -8.60 -3.98 -0.41
N ALA A 64 -9.80 -4.11 -0.98
CA ALA A 64 -11.04 -4.02 -0.24
C ALA A 64 -11.47 -5.39 0.30
N PRO A 65 -12.35 -5.43 1.32
CA PRO A 65 -12.86 -6.68 1.89
C PRO A 65 -13.37 -7.71 0.87
N ASN A 66 -14.01 -7.27 -0.21
CA ASN A 66 -14.51 -8.16 -1.25
C ASN A 66 -13.45 -8.79 -2.15
N HIS A 67 -12.17 -8.41 -2.00
CA HIS A 67 -11.05 -9.10 -2.66
C HIS A 67 -10.97 -10.58 -2.24
N CYS A 68 -11.20 -10.89 -0.96
CA CYS A 68 -11.29 -12.27 -0.49
C CYS A 68 -12.72 -12.75 -0.19
N PHE A 69 -13.69 -11.83 -0.01
CA PHE A 69 -15.03 -12.16 0.48
C PHE A 69 -16.14 -11.51 -0.36
N SER A 70 -16.65 -12.22 -1.37
CA SER A 70 -17.54 -11.68 -2.42
C SER A 70 -18.76 -10.86 -1.97
N ASN A 71 -19.28 -11.07 -0.76
CA ASN A 71 -20.43 -10.34 -0.21
C ASN A 71 -20.06 -9.14 0.69
N GLN A 72 -18.77 -8.76 0.73
CA GLN A 72 -18.28 -7.65 1.54
C GLN A 72 -18.13 -6.35 0.73
N LYS A 73 -17.67 -5.29 1.39
CA LYS A 73 -17.46 -3.96 0.81
C LYS A 73 -16.44 -3.96 -0.34
N SER A 74 -16.77 -3.26 -1.41
CA SER A 74 -15.85 -2.91 -2.51
C SER A 74 -15.02 -1.67 -2.18
N VAL A 75 -14.06 -1.33 -3.04
CA VAL A 75 -13.26 -0.09 -2.92
C VAL A 75 -14.15 1.16 -2.82
N ALA A 76 -15.26 1.21 -3.58
CA ALA A 76 -16.20 2.34 -3.55
C ALA A 76 -17.00 2.45 -2.23
N ASP A 77 -17.04 1.39 -1.42
CA ASP A 77 -17.82 1.32 -0.17
C ASP A 77 -16.97 1.61 1.08
N ILE A 78 -15.67 1.86 0.91
CA ILE A 78 -14.79 2.29 2.00
C ILE A 78 -15.10 3.75 2.33
N ASN A 79 -15.39 4.03 3.61
CA ASN A 79 -15.74 5.38 4.04
C ASN A 79 -14.49 6.28 4.04
N LEU A 80 -14.67 7.57 3.73
CA LEU A 80 -13.57 8.54 3.66
C LEU A 80 -12.86 8.75 5.01
N ASP A 81 -13.56 8.59 6.12
CA ASP A 81 -12.98 8.64 7.48
C ASP A 81 -12.02 7.47 7.77
N GLN A 82 -12.06 6.40 6.96
CA GLN A 82 -11.10 5.29 6.98
C GLN A 82 -9.93 5.54 6.01
N LEU A 83 -10.05 6.50 5.09
CA LEU A 83 -9.05 6.83 4.06
C LEU A 83 -8.23 8.09 4.39
N ILE A 84 -8.64 8.84 5.42
CA ILE A 84 -7.91 9.97 5.99
C ILE A 84 -7.71 9.67 7.47
N VAL A 85 -6.55 9.09 7.81
CA VAL A 85 -6.32 8.46 9.12
C VAL A 85 -4.92 8.74 9.65
N PRO A 86 -4.69 8.72 10.98
CA PRO A 86 -3.34 8.75 11.55
C PRO A 86 -2.50 7.57 11.06
N ILE A 87 -1.18 7.78 10.92
CA ILE A 87 -0.22 6.72 10.60
C ILE A 87 0.56 6.34 11.85
N TYR A 88 0.71 5.04 12.05
CA TYR A 88 1.75 4.45 12.89
C TYR A 88 2.73 3.71 11.98
N CYS A 89 3.96 4.21 11.86
CA CYS A 89 4.98 3.65 10.99
C CYS A 89 6.06 2.92 11.81
N LEU A 90 6.09 1.60 11.70
CA LEU A 90 7.18 0.79 12.20
C LEU A 90 8.18 0.57 11.05
N ASN A 91 9.21 1.41 11.03
CA ASN A 91 10.35 1.26 10.13
C ASN A 91 11.35 0.25 10.71
N MET A 92 11.58 -0.84 9.97
CA MET A 92 12.53 -1.91 10.27
C MET A 92 13.48 -2.13 9.08
N SER A 93 13.75 -1.09 8.28
CA SER A 93 14.54 -1.20 7.04
C SER A 93 15.98 -1.67 7.24
N ASP A 94 16.52 -1.49 8.46
CA ASP A 94 17.88 -1.86 8.83
C ASP A 94 17.94 -3.29 9.41
N GLU A 95 16.83 -3.79 9.95
CA GLU A 95 16.72 -5.07 10.66
C GLU A 95 16.07 -6.18 9.82
N ALA A 96 15.10 -5.82 8.97
CA ALA A 96 14.30 -6.78 8.21
C ALA A 96 15.12 -7.37 7.05
N ASN A 97 15.29 -8.69 7.07
CA ASN A 97 15.75 -9.46 5.92
C ASN A 97 14.57 -10.10 5.20
N GLN A 98 14.81 -10.74 4.05
CA GLN A 98 13.78 -11.38 3.21
C GLN A 98 12.86 -12.37 3.94
N ASN A 99 13.29 -12.96 5.06
CA ASN A 99 12.52 -13.93 5.85
C ASN A 99 11.83 -13.29 7.07
N TYR A 100 11.89 -11.97 7.21
CA TYR A 100 11.41 -11.29 8.41
C TYR A 100 9.89 -11.16 8.39
N TYR A 101 9.25 -11.67 9.43
CA TYR A 101 7.83 -11.47 9.69
C TYR A 101 7.66 -10.57 10.90
N LEU A 102 6.85 -9.51 10.77
CA LEU A 102 6.47 -8.64 11.88
C LEU A 102 5.70 -9.45 12.93
N LYS A 103 6.20 -9.43 14.17
CA LYS A 103 5.63 -10.17 15.30
C LYS A 103 4.86 -9.24 16.23
N VAL A 104 4.12 -9.87 17.15
CA VAL A 104 3.44 -9.19 18.26
C VAL A 104 4.43 -8.36 19.10
N ASP A 105 5.60 -8.91 19.42
CA ASP A 105 6.57 -8.23 20.28
C ASP A 105 7.10 -6.93 19.66
N ASP A 106 7.26 -6.88 18.33
CA ASP A 106 7.69 -5.67 17.62
C ASP A 106 6.64 -4.55 17.77
N ILE A 107 5.35 -4.91 17.68
CA ILE A 107 4.24 -3.98 17.90
C ILE A 107 4.20 -3.51 19.36
N LEU A 108 4.39 -4.42 20.33
CA LEU A 108 4.37 -4.07 21.75
C LEU A 108 5.54 -3.15 22.13
N GLU A 109 6.75 -3.40 21.61
CA GLU A 109 7.90 -2.52 21.83
C GLU A 109 7.71 -1.17 21.12
N PHE A 110 7.09 -1.13 19.94
CA PHE A 110 6.67 0.11 19.29
C PHE A 110 5.70 0.91 20.19
N GLU A 111 4.64 0.27 20.69
CA GLU A 111 3.64 0.93 21.55
C GLU A 111 4.25 1.45 22.86
N LYS A 112 5.21 0.73 23.41
CA LYS A 112 5.97 1.12 24.61
C LYS A 112 6.91 2.30 24.36
N ARG A 113 7.52 2.37 23.17
CA ARG A 113 8.44 3.46 22.80
C ARG A 113 7.72 4.75 22.45
N TYR A 114 6.56 4.66 21.81
CA TYR A 114 5.82 5.81 21.28
C TYR A 114 4.49 5.99 22.01
N GLU A 115 3.44 5.33 21.54
CA GLU A 115 2.13 5.28 22.20
C GLU A 115 1.36 4.06 21.68
N MET A 116 0.30 3.70 22.41
CA MET A 116 -0.65 2.68 21.96
C MET A 116 -1.25 3.06 20.60
N ILE A 117 -1.34 2.08 19.70
CA ILE A 117 -1.93 2.29 18.37
C ILE A 117 -3.42 2.62 18.55
N LYS A 118 -3.82 3.80 18.09
CA LYS A 118 -5.19 4.29 18.20
C LYS A 118 -6.10 3.61 17.15
N PRO A 119 -7.39 3.42 17.46
CA PRO A 119 -8.34 2.92 16.47
C PRO A 119 -8.46 3.88 15.28
N ASN A 120 -8.93 3.35 14.15
CA ASN A 120 -9.08 4.09 12.90
C ASN A 120 -7.78 4.77 12.42
N SER A 121 -6.66 4.05 12.53
CA SER A 121 -5.34 4.42 12.01
C SER A 121 -4.90 3.48 10.88
N LEU A 122 -3.92 3.92 10.09
CA LEU A 122 -3.13 3.03 9.23
C LEU A 122 -1.90 2.56 9.98
N PHE A 123 -1.71 1.25 10.10
CA PHE A 123 -0.43 0.70 10.59
C PHE A 123 0.44 0.34 9.38
N VAL A 124 1.62 0.95 9.32
CA VAL A 124 2.61 0.73 8.27
C VAL A 124 3.74 -0.12 8.83
N PHE A 125 3.97 -1.29 8.23
CA PHE A 125 5.20 -2.02 8.39
C PHE A 125 6.10 -1.72 7.19
N TYR A 126 7.17 -0.97 7.44
CA TYR A 126 8.14 -0.66 6.39
C TYR A 126 9.41 -1.49 6.60
N SER A 127 9.60 -2.48 5.74
CA SER A 127 10.71 -3.45 5.81
C SER A 127 11.95 -3.01 5.03
N GLY A 128 11.84 -1.94 4.22
CA GLY A 128 12.91 -1.50 3.31
C GLY A 128 13.02 -2.34 2.04
N TRP A 129 12.06 -3.22 1.76
CA TRP A 129 11.99 -4.05 0.56
C TRP A 129 11.77 -3.23 -0.72
N SER A 130 11.15 -2.04 -0.60
CA SER A 130 10.97 -1.09 -1.72
C SER A 130 12.28 -0.73 -2.45
N LYS A 131 13.47 -0.94 -1.85
CA LYS A 131 14.77 -0.79 -2.51
C LYS A 131 14.96 -1.70 -3.74
N HIS A 132 14.19 -2.79 -3.83
CA HIS A 132 14.23 -3.70 -4.98
C HIS A 132 13.26 -3.30 -6.10
N TRP A 133 12.39 -2.32 -5.88
CA TRP A 133 11.50 -1.79 -6.92
C TRP A 133 12.29 -1.01 -7.99
N PRO A 134 11.95 -1.08 -9.30
CA PRO A 134 10.91 -1.90 -9.93
C PRO A 134 11.41 -3.27 -10.45
N ASP A 135 12.59 -3.74 -10.03
CA ASP A 135 13.22 -4.96 -10.55
C ASP A 135 12.38 -6.20 -10.19
N THR A 136 11.62 -6.72 -11.16
CA THR A 136 10.72 -7.87 -10.98
C THR A 136 11.41 -9.10 -10.39
N VAL A 137 12.67 -9.36 -10.77
CA VAL A 137 13.39 -10.55 -10.28
C VAL A 137 13.74 -10.37 -8.80
N LYS A 138 14.32 -9.22 -8.44
CA LYS A 138 14.73 -8.96 -7.06
C LYS A 138 13.55 -8.72 -6.12
N TYR A 139 12.50 -8.04 -6.60
CA TYR A 139 11.37 -7.65 -5.77
C TYR A 139 10.44 -8.84 -5.47
N ARG A 140 10.23 -9.77 -6.43
CA ARG A 140 9.54 -11.04 -6.17
C ARG A 140 10.37 -12.01 -5.36
N ASN A 141 11.69 -12.00 -5.57
CA ASN A 141 12.66 -12.89 -4.93
C ASN A 141 12.18 -14.36 -4.90
N GLN A 142 11.76 -14.83 -6.08
CA GLN A 142 11.10 -16.12 -6.23
C GLN A 142 12.12 -17.25 -6.35
N ASN A 143 11.88 -18.36 -5.64
CA ASN A 143 12.70 -19.56 -5.77
C ASN A 143 12.28 -20.42 -6.97
N ASN A 144 13.03 -21.50 -7.21
CA ASN A 144 12.80 -22.43 -8.33
C ASN A 144 11.44 -23.13 -8.30
N ASN A 145 10.76 -23.16 -7.15
CA ASN A 145 9.43 -23.77 -6.99
C ASN A 145 8.28 -22.78 -7.19
N GLY A 146 8.57 -21.54 -7.57
CA GLY A 146 7.53 -20.52 -7.77
C GLY A 146 7.17 -19.72 -6.53
N ILE A 147 7.80 -20.00 -5.39
CA ILE A 147 7.45 -19.37 -4.11
C ILE A 147 8.27 -18.09 -3.95
N MET A 148 7.57 -16.96 -3.77
CA MET A 148 8.17 -15.66 -3.48
C MET A 148 8.66 -15.60 -2.04
N ASN A 149 9.70 -14.79 -1.78
CA ASN A 149 10.26 -14.65 -0.44
C ASN A 149 10.61 -13.21 -0.12
N PHE A 150 9.78 -12.56 0.68
CA PHE A 150 9.94 -11.19 1.12
C PHE A 150 9.26 -10.99 2.48
N PRO A 151 9.53 -9.88 3.18
CA PRO A 151 8.95 -9.64 4.50
C PRO A 151 7.42 -9.62 4.51
N GLY A 152 6.84 -9.97 5.67
CA GLY A 152 5.39 -10.01 5.86
C GLY A 152 4.98 -9.78 7.32
N TYR A 153 3.69 -9.97 7.61
CA TYR A 153 3.12 -9.97 8.95
C TYR A 153 2.89 -11.40 9.41
N THR A 154 3.10 -11.70 10.70
CA THR A 154 2.48 -12.92 11.24
C THR A 154 0.97 -12.72 11.42
N LEU A 155 0.21 -13.81 11.40
CA LEU A 155 -1.23 -13.78 11.66
C LEU A 155 -1.54 -13.21 13.06
N GLU A 156 -0.72 -13.50 14.06
CA GLU A 156 -0.87 -12.98 15.42
C GLU A 156 -0.67 -11.46 15.47
N ALA A 157 0.30 -10.92 14.74
CA ALA A 157 0.54 -9.50 14.63
C ALA A 157 -0.65 -8.79 13.96
N ALA A 158 -1.15 -9.33 12.85
CA ALA A 158 -2.35 -8.82 12.18
C ALA A 158 -3.57 -8.82 13.12
N ASN A 159 -3.79 -9.92 13.86
CA ASN A 159 -4.88 -10.02 14.84
C ASN A 159 -4.74 -9.03 16.00
N LEU A 160 -3.52 -8.71 16.45
CA LEU A 160 -3.31 -7.67 17.45
C LEU A 160 -3.71 -6.29 16.91
N LEU A 161 -3.32 -5.95 15.69
CA LEU A 161 -3.70 -4.69 15.03
C LEU A 161 -5.22 -4.59 14.85
N LEU A 162 -5.88 -5.69 14.49
CA LEU A 162 -7.35 -5.76 14.44
C LEU A 162 -7.99 -5.47 15.81
N LYS A 163 -7.43 -6.01 16.89
CA LYS A 163 -7.87 -5.70 18.27
C LYS A 163 -7.66 -4.24 18.64
N ARG A 164 -6.66 -3.55 18.07
CA ARG A 164 -6.48 -2.09 18.20
C ARG A 164 -7.48 -1.28 17.38
N GLY A 165 -8.18 -1.92 16.45
CA GLY A 165 -9.21 -1.30 15.64
C GLY A 165 -8.67 -0.44 14.51
N VAL A 166 -7.49 -0.78 13.96
CA VAL A 166 -6.93 -0.10 12.77
C VAL A 166 -7.94 -0.02 11.63
N ALA A 167 -7.81 0.99 10.78
CA ALA A 167 -8.59 1.12 9.55
C ALA A 167 -8.09 0.13 8.47
N GLY A 168 -6.76 -0.08 8.46
CA GLY A 168 -6.08 -1.03 7.59
C GLY A 168 -4.61 -1.16 7.94
N ILE A 169 -3.91 -2.01 7.18
CA ILE A 169 -2.46 -2.20 7.28
C ILE A 169 -1.79 -1.85 5.94
N ALA A 170 -0.50 -1.54 5.98
CA ALA A 170 0.28 -1.28 4.78
C ALA A 170 1.67 -1.92 4.82
N ILE A 171 2.21 -2.31 3.66
CA ILE A 171 3.52 -2.92 3.52
C ILE A 171 4.22 -2.50 2.22
N ASP A 172 5.55 -2.55 2.22
CA ASP A 172 6.41 -2.23 1.07
C ASP A 172 6.83 -3.47 0.25
N THR A 173 6.00 -4.51 0.25
CA THR A 173 6.17 -5.77 -0.50
C THR A 173 4.93 -6.07 -1.36
N LEU A 174 5.01 -7.11 -2.19
CA LEU A 174 3.90 -7.61 -3.03
C LEU A 174 2.80 -8.35 -2.25
N SER A 175 2.97 -8.55 -0.94
CA SER A 175 1.98 -9.21 -0.10
C SER A 175 2.28 -9.02 1.39
N PRO A 176 1.29 -8.75 2.25
CA PRO A 176 1.47 -8.80 3.70
C PRO A 176 1.75 -10.21 4.22
N ASP A 177 1.60 -11.27 3.41
CA ASP A 177 1.80 -12.66 3.83
C ASP A 177 3.22 -13.20 3.61
N GLY A 178 4.10 -12.40 3.00
CA GLY A 178 5.44 -12.83 2.64
C GLY A 178 5.41 -14.05 1.72
N SER A 179 5.96 -15.17 2.21
CA SER A 179 6.04 -16.45 1.52
C SER A 179 4.86 -17.40 1.77
N ASP A 180 3.88 -17.03 2.62
CA ASP A 180 2.76 -17.92 2.98
C ASP A 180 1.67 -17.91 1.89
N ILE A 181 1.60 -19.02 1.14
CA ILE A 181 0.66 -19.20 0.02
C ILE A 181 -0.81 -19.40 0.45
N ASN A 182 -1.10 -19.48 1.75
CA ASN A 182 -2.46 -19.57 2.26
C ASN A 182 -3.07 -18.20 2.55
N PHE A 183 -2.28 -17.13 2.46
CA PHE A 183 -2.70 -15.74 2.66
C PHE A 183 -3.46 -15.48 3.99
N PRO A 184 -2.98 -15.97 5.16
CA PRO A 184 -3.69 -15.82 6.43
C PRO A 184 -3.93 -14.36 6.85
N VAL A 185 -3.03 -13.44 6.52
CA VAL A 185 -3.13 -12.02 6.84
C VAL A 185 -4.20 -11.36 5.98
N HIS A 186 -4.22 -11.64 4.66
CA HIS A 186 -5.34 -11.22 3.81
C HIS A 186 -6.68 -11.67 4.38
N GLN A 187 -6.81 -12.96 4.70
CA GLN A 187 -8.06 -13.52 5.24
C GLN A 187 -8.47 -12.81 6.55
N ALA A 188 -7.54 -12.60 7.48
CA ALA A 188 -7.83 -11.97 8.77
C ALA A 188 -8.24 -10.49 8.63
N ILE A 189 -7.47 -9.70 7.87
CA ILE A 189 -7.71 -8.26 7.72
C ILE A 189 -9.00 -7.99 6.93
N LEU A 190 -9.16 -8.64 5.79
CA LEU A 190 -10.27 -8.38 4.88
C LEU A 190 -11.61 -8.92 5.41
N SER A 191 -11.62 -10.05 6.14
CA SER A 191 -12.84 -10.55 6.81
C SER A 191 -13.34 -9.60 7.90
N SER A 192 -12.44 -8.81 8.48
CA SER A 192 -12.73 -7.84 9.53
C SER A 192 -13.17 -6.47 8.99
N SER A 193 -13.56 -6.40 7.71
CA SER A 193 -13.98 -5.16 7.03
C SER A 193 -12.91 -4.05 7.05
N LYS A 194 -11.63 -4.43 7.05
CA LYS A 194 -10.48 -3.53 6.95
C LYS A 194 -9.85 -3.65 5.57
N TYR A 195 -8.93 -2.75 5.23
CA TYR A 195 -8.22 -2.77 3.96
C TYR A 195 -6.72 -3.07 4.14
N ILE A 196 -6.08 -3.46 3.04
CA ILE A 196 -4.63 -3.67 2.93
C ILE A 196 -4.09 -2.71 1.88
N ILE A 197 -2.89 -2.18 2.08
CA ILE A 197 -2.16 -1.41 1.08
C ILE A 197 -0.80 -2.07 0.85
N GLU A 198 -0.54 -2.44 -0.39
CA GLU A 198 0.71 -3.10 -0.77
C GLU A 198 1.62 -2.15 -1.55
N ASN A 199 2.90 -2.50 -1.61
CA ASN A 199 3.92 -1.79 -2.38
C ASN A 199 4.00 -0.28 -2.05
N ILE A 200 3.96 0.09 -0.77
CA ILE A 200 4.20 1.49 -0.39
C ILE A 200 5.67 1.86 -0.63
N ALA A 201 5.91 3.11 -1.06
CA ALA A 201 7.23 3.69 -1.24
C ALA A 201 7.60 4.61 -0.07
N ASN A 202 8.89 4.91 0.11
CA ASN A 202 9.38 6.00 0.97
C ASN A 202 8.93 5.93 2.45
N GLY A 203 8.63 4.74 2.98
CA GLY A 203 8.22 4.59 4.38
C GLY A 203 9.29 5.03 5.38
N ASP A 204 10.57 5.02 4.97
CA ASP A 204 11.72 5.55 5.71
C ASP A 204 11.60 7.05 6.05
N LYS A 205 10.81 7.79 5.27
CA LYS A 205 10.64 9.24 5.44
C LYS A 205 9.52 9.60 6.41
N ILE A 206 8.65 8.64 6.75
CA ILE A 206 7.51 8.87 7.65
C ILE A 206 8.00 8.77 9.10
N PRO A 207 7.65 9.71 10.00
CA PRO A 207 7.91 9.53 11.42
C PRO A 207 7.11 8.36 11.99
N ALA A 208 7.57 7.78 13.10
CA ALA A 208 6.88 6.68 13.76
C ALA A 208 5.42 7.01 14.13
N ILE A 209 5.18 8.25 14.58
CA ILE A 209 3.86 8.78 14.96
C ILE A 209 3.72 10.24 14.52
N GLY A 210 2.48 10.75 14.55
CA GLY A 210 2.20 12.17 14.29
C GLY A 210 2.01 12.54 12.81
N ALA A 211 2.00 11.56 11.91
CA ALA A 211 1.66 11.72 10.51
C ALA A 211 0.20 11.31 10.22
N TRP A 212 -0.37 11.84 9.14
CA TRP A 212 -1.68 11.45 8.61
C TRP A 212 -1.54 10.89 7.20
N ALA A 213 -2.20 9.77 6.91
CA ALA A 213 -2.34 9.22 5.57
C ALA A 213 -3.54 9.84 4.88
N ILE A 214 -3.35 10.17 3.60
CA ILE A 214 -4.44 10.40 2.65
C ILE A 214 -4.33 9.31 1.60
N ILE A 215 -5.34 8.47 1.53
CA ILE A 215 -5.39 7.26 0.71
C ILE A 215 -6.47 7.47 -0.35
N SER A 216 -6.07 7.70 -1.61
CA SER A 216 -7.01 8.07 -2.68
C SER A 216 -7.03 7.03 -3.79
N PRO A 217 -7.85 5.97 -3.66
CA PRO A 217 -8.03 4.98 -4.73
C PRO A 217 -9.04 5.48 -5.77
N LEU A 218 -9.08 4.81 -6.92
CA LEU A 218 -10.17 5.02 -7.86
C LEU A 218 -11.48 4.55 -7.22
N LYS A 219 -12.52 5.39 -7.29
CA LYS A 219 -13.84 5.04 -6.77
C LYS A 219 -14.56 4.11 -7.74
N MET A 220 -14.40 2.81 -7.54
CA MET A 220 -14.96 1.76 -8.40
C MET A 220 -15.55 0.63 -7.56
N HIS A 221 -16.58 -0.05 -8.08
CA HIS A 221 -17.07 -1.31 -7.51
C HIS A 221 -16.13 -2.47 -7.89
N SER A 222 -14.86 -2.33 -7.51
CA SER A 222 -13.79 -3.31 -7.72
C SER A 222 -13.31 -3.88 -6.39
N THR A 223 -12.57 -4.99 -6.46
CA THR A 223 -11.93 -5.65 -5.32
C THR A 223 -10.66 -4.95 -4.88
N GLU A 224 -9.89 -4.46 -5.84
CA GLU A 224 -8.68 -3.67 -5.62
C GLU A 224 -8.73 -2.37 -6.41
N SER A 225 -7.80 -1.46 -6.13
CA SER A 225 -7.52 -0.32 -6.99
C SER A 225 -6.08 0.16 -6.80
N PRO A 226 -5.37 0.61 -7.86
CA PRO A 226 -4.19 1.43 -7.65
C PRO A 226 -4.58 2.66 -6.81
N VAL A 227 -3.66 3.11 -5.97
CA VAL A 227 -3.91 4.18 -5.00
C VAL A 227 -2.80 5.19 -5.04
N ARG A 228 -3.15 6.48 -4.98
CA ARG A 228 -2.18 7.52 -4.61
C ARG A 228 -2.31 7.74 -3.12
N ILE A 229 -1.34 7.23 -2.37
CA ILE A 229 -1.21 7.41 -0.94
C ILE A 229 -0.05 8.37 -0.65
N PHE A 230 -0.28 9.31 0.26
CA PHE A 230 0.73 10.24 0.75
C PHE A 230 0.51 10.57 2.23
N ALA A 231 1.60 10.90 2.91
CA ALA A 231 1.58 11.30 4.31
C ALA A 231 1.69 12.83 4.46
N LEU A 232 0.89 13.40 5.35
CA LEU A 232 1.06 14.75 5.87
C LEU A 232 1.80 14.68 7.20
N VAL A 233 2.97 15.32 7.25
CA VAL A 233 3.80 15.40 8.46
C VAL A 233 3.91 16.87 8.86
N ASN A 234 3.56 17.22 10.10
CA ASN A 234 3.70 18.60 10.57
C ASN A 234 5.16 19.07 10.44
N LYS A 235 5.34 20.25 9.84
CA LYS A 235 6.57 21.02 9.99
C LYS A 235 6.47 21.66 11.37
N ASN A 236 7.30 21.19 12.31
CA ASN A 236 7.45 21.88 13.59
C ASN A 236 7.84 23.34 13.38
#